data_AF-A0A1C6KKR7-F1
#
_entry.id   AF-A0A1C6KKR7-F1
#
_cell.length_a   1.000
_cell.length_b   1.000
_cell.length_c   1.000
_cell.angle_alpha   90.00
_cell.angle_beta   90.00
_cell.angle_gamma   90.00
#
_symmetry.space_group_name_H-M   'P 1'
#
loop_
_entity.id
_entity.type
_entity.pdbx_description
1 polymer ?
#
loop_
_entity_poly.entity_id
_entity_poly.type
_entity_poly.pdbx_seq_one_letter_code
_entity_poly.pdbx_strand_id
1 'polypeptide(L)'
;MTTIRIDPVTRISGLLNIEVQVENNKIVDAKVSGSQFRGFEKMFEGRPPFDIIRLVPRVCGICSTHHAITSVRAFENAMNITPDLN
;
A
#
# COMPACT_ATOMS: atom_id res chain seq x y z
N MET A 1 34.01 3.28 -2.27
CA MET A 1 32.58 3.12 -2.54
C MET A 1 32.16 1.77 -2.01
N THR A 2 31.20 1.74 -1.07
CA THR A 2 30.72 0.50 -0.43
C THR A 2 29.21 0.40 -0.60
N THR A 3 28.72 -0.76 -1.00
CA THR A 3 27.28 -1.02 -1.09
C THR A 3 26.82 -1.80 0.13
N ILE A 4 25.80 -1.29 0.82
CA ILE A 4 25.15 -1.96 1.96
C ILE A 4 23.74 -2.35 1.55
N ARG A 5 23.35 -3.60 1.79
CA ARG A 5 22.01 -4.12 1.51
C ARG A 5 21.32 -4.53 2.82
N ILE A 6 20.09 -4.05 2.99
CA ILE A 6 19.20 -4.37 4.10
C ILE A 6 17.98 -5.08 3.52
N ASP A 7 17.92 -6.40 3.73
CA ASP A 7 16.89 -7.29 3.18
C ASP A 7 16.67 -8.47 4.15
N PRO A 8 15.53 -8.54 4.87
CA PRO A 8 14.44 -7.58 4.88
C PRO A 8 14.73 -6.38 5.81
N VAL A 9 14.13 -5.23 5.50
CA VAL A 9 13.93 -4.18 6.51
C VAL A 9 12.92 -4.69 7.54
N THR A 10 13.30 -4.71 8.82
CA THR A 10 12.47 -5.25 9.90
C THR A 10 11.69 -4.15 10.64
N ARG A 11 10.70 -4.56 11.47
CA ARG A 11 9.78 -3.67 12.23
C ARG A 11 8.97 -2.70 11.35
N ILE A 12 8.61 -3.15 10.15
CA ILE A 12 7.69 -2.47 9.23
C ILE A 12 6.59 -3.45 8.78
N SER A 13 5.61 -2.94 8.03
CA SER A 13 4.62 -3.78 7.34
C SER A 13 5.05 -4.07 5.91
N GLY A 14 4.96 -5.33 5.49
CA GLY A 14 5.30 -5.76 4.13
C GLY A 14 6.77 -6.17 3.98
N LEU A 15 7.17 -6.38 2.72
CA LEU A 15 8.52 -6.80 2.35
C LEU A 15 9.22 -5.66 1.61
N LEU A 16 10.25 -5.09 2.24
CA LEU A 16 11.02 -3.97 1.74
C LEU A 16 12.50 -4.31 1.77
N ASN A 17 13.16 -4.02 0.66
CA ASN A 17 14.58 -4.18 0.46
C ASN A 17 15.19 -2.81 0.20
N ILE A 18 16.30 -2.48 0.86
CA ILE A 18 17.00 -1.21 0.67
C ILE A 18 18.47 -1.50 0.35
N GLU A 19 18.96 -0.90 -0.72
CA GLU A 19 20.39 -0.90 -1.08
C GLU A 19 20.88 0.55 -1.03
N VAL A 20 21.99 0.81 -0.33
CA VAL A 20 22.60 2.14 -0.24
C VAL A 20 24.06 2.09 -0.67
N GLN A 21 24.50 3.12 -1.39
CA GLN A 21 25.90 3.32 -1.77
C GLN A 21 26.51 4.37 -0.85
N VAL A 22 27.69 4.06 -0.29
CA VAL A 22 28.39 4.88 0.69
C VAL A 22 29.76 5.29 0.17
N GLU A 23 30.04 6.59 0.20
CA GLU A 23 31.33 7.20 -0.12
C GLU A 23 31.70 8.21 0.96
N ASN A 24 32.96 8.21 1.42
CA ASN A 24 33.44 9.13 2.45
C ASN A 24 32.51 9.19 3.69
N ASN A 25 32.02 8.03 4.14
CA ASN A 25 31.06 7.87 5.23
C ASN A 25 29.72 8.62 5.05
N LYS A 26 29.34 8.93 3.81
CA LYS A 26 28.05 9.51 3.45
C LYS A 26 27.32 8.61 2.46
N ILE A 27 26.00 8.50 2.62
CA ILE A 27 25.15 7.86 1.62
C ILE A 27 25.07 8.79 0.41
N VAL A 28 25.40 8.27 -0.78
CA VAL A 28 25.37 9.02 -2.05
C VAL A 28 24.25 8.56 -2.99
N ASP A 29 23.77 7.33 -2.82
CA ASP A 29 22.64 6.77 -3.58
C ASP A 29 21.86 5.75 -2.72
N ALA A 30 20.58 5.57 -3.02
CA ALA A 30 19.71 4.60 -2.36
C ALA A 30 18.65 4.04 -3.32
N LYS A 31 18.50 2.72 -3.34
CA LYS A 31 17.44 2.01 -4.07
C LYS A 31 16.53 1.29 -3.09
N VAL A 32 15.23 1.45 -3.28
CA VAL A 32 14.20 0.82 -2.46
C VAL A 32 13.36 -0.09 -3.35
N SER A 33 13.15 -1.32 -2.92
CA SER A 33 12.37 -2.31 -3.67
C SER A 33 11.35 -3.00 -2.78
N GLY A 34 10.08 -2.98 -3.19
CA GLY A 34 9.02 -3.79 -2.60
C GLY A 34 8.96 -5.14 -3.32
N SER A 35 9.21 -6.23 -2.60
CA SER A 35 9.36 -7.57 -3.21
C SER A 35 8.06 -8.38 -3.25
N GLN A 36 6.93 -7.79 -2.86
CA GLN A 36 5.63 -8.44 -2.87
C GLN A 36 4.61 -7.68 -3.72
N PHE A 37 3.90 -8.40 -4.58
CA PHE A 37 2.78 -7.91 -5.35
C PHE A 37 1.58 -8.83 -5.20
N ARG A 38 0.38 -8.26 -5.09
CA ARG A 38 -0.89 -9.00 -4.99
C ARG A 38 -1.88 -8.67 -6.11
N GLY A 39 -1.86 -7.45 -6.66
CA GLY A 39 -2.73 -7.06 -7.79
C GLY A 39 -4.20 -6.80 -7.43
N PHE A 40 -4.48 -6.21 -6.27
CA PHE A 40 -5.86 -5.95 -5.80
C PHE A 40 -6.71 -5.16 -6.81
N GLU A 41 -6.13 -4.15 -7.45
CA GLU A 41 -6.84 -3.31 -8.42
C GLU A 41 -7.40 -4.17 -9.57
N LYS A 42 -6.55 -5.03 -10.14
CA LYS A 42 -6.97 -5.96 -11.21
C LYS A 42 -7.98 -6.98 -10.70
N MET A 43 -7.83 -7.46 -9.47
CA MET A 43 -8.79 -8.37 -8.84
C MET A 43 -10.18 -7.76 -8.64
N PHE A 44 -10.30 -6.42 -8.58
CA PHE A 44 -11.56 -5.73 -8.35
C PHE A 44 -12.32 -5.35 -9.63
N GLU A 45 -11.66 -5.38 -10.79
CA GLU A 45 -12.32 -5.11 -12.07
C GLU A 45 -13.51 -6.07 -12.29
N GLY A 46 -14.66 -5.51 -12.69
CA GLY A 46 -15.88 -6.27 -12.97
C GLY A 46 -16.64 -6.80 -11.74
N ARG A 47 -16.15 -6.54 -10.51
CA ARG A 47 -16.86 -6.96 -9.29
C ARG A 47 -17.98 -5.99 -8.90
N PRO A 48 -19.04 -6.48 -8.23
CA PRO A 48 -20.03 -5.62 -7.62
C PRO A 48 -19.41 -4.65 -6.58
N PRO A 49 -19.85 -3.37 -6.53
CA PRO A 49 -19.32 -2.37 -5.60
C PRO A 49 -19.28 -2.80 -4.12
N PHE A 50 -20.35 -3.45 -3.63
CA PHE A 50 -20.43 -3.87 -2.23
C PHE A 50 -19.47 -5.01 -1.87
N ASP A 51 -19.04 -5.82 -2.85
CA ASP A 51 -17.98 -6.81 -2.63
C ASP A 51 -16.63 -6.11 -2.46
N ILE A 52 -16.38 -5.08 -3.28
CA ILE A 52 -15.13 -4.31 -3.24
C ILE A 52 -14.96 -3.62 -1.88
N ILE A 53 -16.02 -3.01 -1.32
CA ILE A 53 -15.97 -2.37 0.01
C ILE A 53 -15.48 -3.34 1.11
N ARG A 54 -15.88 -4.61 1.04
CA ARG A 54 -15.47 -5.65 2.01
C ARG A 54 -14.07 -6.19 1.75
N LEU A 55 -13.63 -6.20 0.49
CA LEU A 55 -12.35 -6.78 0.08
C LEU A 55 -11.19 -5.78 0.15
N VAL A 56 -11.42 -4.51 -0.14
CA VAL A 56 -10.39 -3.44 -0.11
C VAL A 56 -9.62 -3.36 1.23
N PRO A 57 -10.23 -3.56 2.42
CA PRO A 57 -9.50 -3.60 3.69
C PRO A 57 -8.41 -4.68 3.79
N ARG A 58 -8.40 -5.68 2.88
CA ARG A 58 -7.38 -6.72 2.83
C ARG A 58 -6.10 -6.26 2.11
N VAL A 59 -6.11 -5.07 1.51
CA VAL A 59 -4.89 -4.45 0.99
C VAL A 59 -3.87 -4.28 2.12
N CYS A 60 -4.27 -3.86 3.32
CA CYS A 60 -3.37 -3.82 4.47
C CYS A 60 -4.13 -4.04 5.77
N GLY A 61 -3.70 -5.01 6.58
CA GLY A 61 -4.32 -5.29 7.88
C GLY A 61 -4.11 -4.18 8.92
N ILE A 62 -2.99 -3.46 8.85
CA ILE A 62 -2.62 -2.41 9.81
C ILE A 62 -3.45 -1.14 9.60
N CYS A 63 -3.62 -0.71 8.34
CA CYS A 63 -4.45 0.45 7.97
C CYS A 63 -5.77 0.04 7.31
N SER A 64 -6.33 -1.11 7.71
CA SER A 64 -7.53 -1.72 7.11
C SER A 64 -8.74 -0.78 7.09
N THR A 65 -8.97 -0.03 8.18
CA THR A 65 -10.05 0.97 8.27
C THR A 65 -9.89 2.10 7.27
N HIS A 66 -8.66 2.55 7.00
CA HIS A 66 -8.40 3.62 6.02
C HIS A 66 -8.77 3.16 4.62
N HIS A 67 -8.40 1.92 4.27
CA HIS A 67 -8.80 1.29 3.02
C HIS A 67 -10.33 1.15 2.91
N ALA A 68 -11.00 0.73 3.99
CA ALA A 68 -12.47 0.64 4.03
C ALA A 68 -13.15 1.98 3.74
N ILE A 69 -12.79 3.01 4.52
CA ILE A 69 -13.40 4.36 4.41
C ILE A 69 -13.12 4.97 3.05
N THR A 70 -11.90 4.82 2.52
CA THR A 70 -11.55 5.36 1.20
C THR A 70 -12.37 4.68 0.10
N SER A 71 -12.57 3.37 0.18
CA SER A 71 -13.40 2.62 -0.77
C SER A 71 -14.85 3.10 -0.75
N VAL A 72 -15.44 3.26 0.44
CA VAL A 72 -16.80 3.78 0.60
C VAL A 72 -16.94 5.19 0.02
N ARG A 73 -16.03 6.11 0.37
CA ARG A 73 -16.03 7.49 -0.15
C ARG A 73 -15.91 7.54 -1.67
N ALA A 74 -15.12 6.65 -2.27
CA ALA A 74 -15.02 6.55 -3.72
C ALA A 74 -16.36 6.16 -4.37
N PHE A 75 -17.09 5.21 -3.78
CA PHE A 75 -18.42 4.82 -4.25
C PHE A 75 -19.50 5.87 -3.98
N GLU A 76 -19.48 6.51 -2.81
CA GLU A 76 -20.36 7.64 -2.50
C GLU A 76 -20.22 8.74 -3.55
N ASN A 77 -18.97 9.10 -3.90
CA ASN A 77 -18.70 10.07 -4.94
C ASN A 77 -19.18 9.60 -6.33
N ALA A 78 -18.90 8.35 -6.70
CA ALA A 78 -19.30 7.79 -8.00
C ALA A 78 -20.83 7.68 -8.16
N MET A 79 -21.56 7.46 -7.06
CA MET A 79 -23.02 7.33 -7.03
C MET A 79 -23.73 8.64 -6.68
N ASN A 80 -22.99 9.72 -6.45
CA ASN A 80 -23.52 11.02 -5.97
C ASN A 80 -24.37 10.88 -4.69
N ILE A 81 -23.90 10.05 -3.76
CA ILE A 81 -24.51 9.85 -2.44
C ILE A 81 -23.78 10.75 -1.44
N THR A 82 -24.55 11.50 -0.66
CA THR A 82 -24.05 12.19 0.53
C THR A 82 -24.61 11.48 1.74
N PRO A 83 -23.80 10.77 2.54
CA PRO A 83 -24.27 10.19 3.78
C PRO A 83 -24.73 11.32 4.71
N ASP A 84 -25.79 11.06 5.48
CA ASP A 84 -26.16 11.97 6.55
C ASP A 84 -25.14 11.89 7.70
N LEU A 85 -25.30 12.77 8.69
CA LEU A 85 -24.32 12.90 9.76
C LEU A 85 -24.30 11.69 10.72
N ASN A 86 -25.34 10.86 10.72
CA ASN A 86 -25.62 9.84 11.74
C ASN A 86 -25.37 8.40 11.26
#